data_AF-A0A0W7VUA0-F1
#
_entry.id   AF-A0A0W7VUA0-F1
#
_cell.length_a   1.000
_cell.length_b   1.000
_cell.length_c   1.000
_cell.angle_alpha   90.00
_cell.angle_beta   90.00
_cell.angle_gamma   90.00
#
_symmetry.space_group_name_H-M   'P 1'
#
loop_
_entity.id
_entity.type
_entity.pdbx_description
1 polymer ?
#
loop_
_entity_poly.entity_id
_entity_poly.type
_entity_poly.pdbx_seq_one_letter_code
_entity_poly.pdbx_strand_id
1 'polypeptide(L)'
;MSNKEENESAEVYQTESRVDQPVAPAAAPKKRGCLGHLKRFWWAYLLVLICIVVLVVCLVIFVGVPKIAQQKVNDAKLEIQGVNVINTKPDSITLQINSTITTDGSIKANIDGFDGVMYLEDLPGQTPFLNISFPKTNGDKHQLVNISQDITIGDHDAFNTFNIWFAANETLNVTVYGRTKVKPSGLSTKFGVTFKKTINMKGLNLFNGTTVDGGKINISPKKGQPNFKATADIPNASYFTLDIGNATFTNFIDNTNIGNLTIPNLLLVPGSNKVPITANLDQISVLQAVQSAKYCKTGIIPVKLRGSAVVKDGQTLQYFLDGLSANNETVPMDIGSIIKNSLGTTISCPKSS
;
A
#
# COMPACT_ATOMS: atom_id res chain seq x y z
N MET A 1 -61.59 29.08 -53.25
CA MET A 1 -63.02 29.40 -53.05
C MET A 1 -63.59 29.81 -54.40
N SER A 2 -64.18 28.89 -55.17
CA SER A 2 -65.13 29.16 -56.27
C SER A 2 -65.52 27.84 -56.96
N ASN A 3 -66.83 27.56 -56.96
CA ASN A 3 -67.74 27.00 -57.98
C ASN A 3 -67.28 25.78 -58.84
N LYS A 4 -68.01 24.66 -58.90
CA LYS A 4 -69.39 24.33 -59.38
C LYS A 4 -69.44 24.00 -60.88
N GLU A 5 -70.19 22.92 -61.17
CA GLU A 5 -70.78 22.45 -62.45
C GLU A 5 -69.81 21.83 -63.48
N GLU A 6 -69.86 20.53 -63.78
CA GLU A 6 -70.93 19.71 -64.41
C GLU A 6 -71.00 19.93 -65.93
N ASN A 7 -70.69 18.88 -66.70
CA ASN A 7 -71.24 18.73 -68.04
C ASN A 7 -71.30 17.25 -68.47
N GLU A 8 -72.45 16.94 -69.04
CA GLU A 8 -73.00 15.67 -69.49
C GLU A 8 -72.72 15.46 -71.00
N SER A 9 -72.88 14.22 -71.52
CA SER A 9 -73.35 13.83 -72.89
C SER A 9 -72.78 12.44 -73.28
N ALA A 10 -73.59 11.37 -73.32
CA ALA A 10 -74.30 10.80 -74.50
C ALA A 10 -73.38 9.88 -75.36
N GLU A 11 -73.70 8.70 -75.93
CA GLU A 11 -74.91 7.90 -76.22
C GLU A 11 -74.39 6.48 -76.69
N VAL A 12 -74.97 5.31 -76.33
CA VAL A 12 -76.00 4.50 -77.08
C VAL A 12 -75.47 3.89 -78.40
N TYR A 13 -75.67 2.63 -78.87
CA TYR A 13 -76.24 1.31 -78.50
C TYR A 13 -75.68 0.27 -79.51
N GLN A 14 -75.59 -1.03 -79.19
CA GLN A 14 -76.15 -2.15 -80.00
C GLN A 14 -75.88 -3.56 -79.41
N THR A 15 -76.99 -4.30 -79.24
CA THR A 15 -77.18 -5.76 -79.13
C THR A 15 -76.75 -6.48 -80.44
N GLU A 16 -76.32 -7.74 -80.52
CA GLU A 16 -76.84 -8.98 -79.93
C GLU A 16 -75.91 -10.20 -80.22
N SER A 17 -76.09 -11.29 -79.48
CA SER A 17 -75.93 -12.72 -79.84
C SER A 17 -74.60 -13.53 -79.62
N ARG A 18 -74.69 -14.41 -78.59
CA ARG A 18 -74.32 -15.85 -78.50
C ARG A 18 -72.84 -16.29 -78.49
N VAL A 19 -72.39 -16.82 -77.34
CA VAL A 19 -72.05 -18.25 -77.03
C VAL A 19 -71.42 -18.30 -75.62
N ASP A 20 -71.85 -19.28 -74.81
CA ASP A 20 -71.42 -19.57 -73.43
C ASP A 20 -69.91 -19.74 -73.23
N GLN A 21 -69.38 -19.19 -72.12
CA GLN A 21 -68.46 -19.86 -71.18
C GLN A 21 -68.25 -19.01 -69.89
N PRO A 22 -67.81 -19.62 -68.76
CA PRO A 22 -68.37 -19.39 -67.43
C PRO A 22 -67.67 -18.30 -66.62
N VAL A 23 -68.40 -17.64 -65.70
CA VAL A 23 -67.85 -16.69 -64.73
C VAL A 23 -67.78 -17.33 -63.34
N ALA A 24 -66.55 -17.42 -62.81
CA ALA A 24 -66.22 -17.95 -61.50
C ALA A 24 -66.67 -17.01 -60.35
N PRO A 25 -67.13 -17.53 -59.20
CA PRO A 25 -67.29 -16.73 -57.99
C PRO A 25 -65.95 -16.47 -57.31
N ALA A 26 -65.78 -15.22 -56.84
CA ALA A 26 -64.57 -14.66 -56.25
C ALA A 26 -64.04 -15.45 -55.03
N ALA A 27 -62.74 -15.67 -55.01
CA ALA A 27 -62.03 -16.38 -53.93
C ALA A 27 -61.90 -15.52 -52.66
N ALA A 28 -62.25 -16.11 -51.51
CA ALA A 28 -62.04 -15.54 -50.18
C ALA A 28 -60.55 -15.28 -49.86
N PRO A 29 -60.21 -14.28 -49.00
CA PRO A 29 -58.82 -13.99 -48.65
C PRO A 29 -58.23 -15.13 -47.82
N LYS A 30 -57.34 -15.91 -48.43
CA LYS A 30 -56.57 -16.95 -47.74
C LYS A 30 -55.67 -16.31 -46.68
N LYS A 31 -55.92 -16.59 -45.39
CA LYS A 31 -54.93 -16.46 -44.32
C LYS A 31 -53.74 -17.36 -44.64
N ARG A 32 -52.78 -16.85 -45.41
CA ARG A 32 -51.54 -17.52 -45.78
C ARG A 32 -50.67 -17.61 -44.53
N GLY A 33 -50.60 -18.82 -43.96
CA GLY A 33 -50.02 -19.09 -42.65
C GLY A 33 -48.55 -18.69 -42.54
N CYS A 34 -48.23 -18.04 -41.41
CA CYS A 34 -46.89 -17.69 -40.93
C CYS A 34 -45.93 -18.92 -40.85
N LEU A 35 -46.46 -20.15 -40.94
CA LEU A 35 -45.72 -21.42 -40.87
C LEU A 35 -45.00 -21.82 -42.19
N GLY A 36 -45.35 -21.23 -43.34
CA GLY A 36 -44.70 -21.54 -44.62
C GLY A 36 -43.34 -20.85 -44.82
N HIS A 37 -43.12 -19.71 -44.16
CA HIS A 37 -41.89 -18.91 -44.28
C HIS A 37 -40.74 -19.50 -43.44
N LEU A 38 -41.07 -20.08 -42.26
CA LEU A 38 -40.09 -20.76 -41.40
C LEU A 38 -39.51 -22.04 -42.03
N LYS A 39 -40.28 -22.81 -42.82
CA LYS A 39 -39.75 -24.02 -43.51
C LYS A 39 -38.90 -23.70 -44.74
N ARG A 40 -39.14 -22.57 -45.43
CA ARG A 40 -38.45 -22.19 -46.68
C ARG A 40 -37.12 -21.47 -46.44
N PHE A 41 -37.03 -20.67 -45.37
CA PHE A 41 -35.84 -19.89 -45.02
C PHE A 41 -35.18 -20.35 -43.71
N TRP A 42 -35.44 -21.59 -43.28
CA TRP A 42 -34.89 -22.17 -42.05
C TRP A 42 -33.36 -22.03 -41.94
N TRP A 43 -32.65 -22.21 -43.05
CA TRP A 43 -31.19 -22.06 -43.15
C TRP A 43 -30.72 -20.60 -42.93
N ALA A 44 -31.51 -19.60 -43.33
CA ALA A 44 -31.17 -18.19 -43.11
C ALA A 44 -31.37 -17.79 -41.64
N TYR A 45 -32.45 -18.26 -41.00
CA TYR A 45 -32.64 -18.08 -39.56
C TYR A 45 -31.58 -18.82 -38.73
N LEU A 46 -31.16 -20.02 -39.18
CA LEU A 46 -30.05 -20.76 -38.59
C LEU A 46 -28.72 -19.98 -38.72
N LEU A 47 -28.45 -19.38 -39.89
CA LEU A 47 -27.25 -18.58 -40.13
C LEU A 47 -27.25 -17.31 -39.25
N VAL A 48 -28.37 -16.57 -39.20
CA VAL A 48 -28.52 -15.41 -38.30
C VAL A 48 -28.34 -15.82 -36.84
N LEU A 49 -28.91 -16.95 -36.42
CA LEU A 49 -28.72 -17.50 -35.08
C LEU A 49 -27.24 -17.80 -34.80
N ILE A 50 -26.54 -18.43 -35.75
CA ILE A 50 -25.09 -18.70 -35.64
C ILE A 50 -24.32 -17.38 -35.52
N CYS A 51 -24.62 -16.37 -36.34
CA CYS A 51 -23.98 -15.06 -36.25
C CYS A 51 -24.22 -14.39 -34.89
N ILE A 52 -25.44 -14.46 -34.35
CA ILE A 52 -25.77 -13.95 -33.02
C ILE A 52 -24.98 -14.72 -31.96
N VAL A 53 -24.93 -16.06 -32.05
CA VAL A 53 -24.15 -16.89 -31.10
C VAL A 53 -22.67 -16.52 -31.16
N VAL A 54 -22.08 -16.40 -32.35
CA VAL A 54 -20.68 -15.98 -32.52
C VAL A 54 -20.46 -14.58 -31.96
N LEU A 55 -21.36 -13.63 -32.24
CA LEU A 55 -21.28 -12.28 -31.69
C LEU A 55 -21.35 -12.28 -30.16
N VAL A 56 -22.29 -13.03 -29.58
CA VAL A 56 -22.43 -13.17 -28.12
C VAL A 56 -21.17 -13.81 -27.51
N VAL A 57 -20.65 -14.87 -28.11
CA VAL A 57 -19.39 -15.52 -27.68
C VAL A 57 -18.23 -14.53 -27.76
N CYS A 58 -18.10 -13.78 -28.84
CA CYS A 58 -17.09 -12.73 -28.98
C CYS A 58 -17.26 -11.65 -27.90
N LEU A 59 -18.48 -11.16 -27.64
CA LEU A 59 -18.72 -10.18 -26.58
C LEU A 59 -18.36 -10.72 -25.19
N VAL A 60 -18.72 -11.97 -24.88
CA VAL A 60 -18.36 -12.60 -23.61
C VAL A 60 -16.85 -12.71 -23.47
N ILE A 61 -16.14 -13.19 -24.50
CA ILE A 61 -14.69 -13.38 -24.44
C ILE A 61 -13.95 -12.04 -24.39
N PHE A 62 -14.29 -11.08 -25.25
CA PHE A 62 -13.54 -9.82 -25.39
C PHE A 62 -13.97 -8.72 -24.43
N VAL A 63 -15.19 -8.76 -23.89
CA VAL A 63 -15.70 -7.73 -22.96
C VAL A 63 -16.01 -8.31 -21.58
N GLY A 64 -16.62 -9.49 -21.51
CA GLY A 64 -16.98 -10.14 -20.25
C GLY A 64 -15.77 -10.62 -19.44
N VAL A 65 -14.90 -11.42 -20.06
CA VAL A 65 -13.75 -12.03 -19.37
C VAL A 65 -12.78 -10.98 -18.80
N PRO A 66 -12.36 -9.91 -19.52
CA PRO A 66 -11.49 -8.89 -18.94
C PRO A 66 -12.08 -8.21 -17.71
N LYS A 67 -13.39 -7.91 -17.73
CA LYS A 67 -14.08 -7.28 -16.60
C LYS A 67 -14.10 -8.20 -15.38
N ILE A 68 -14.41 -9.48 -15.58
CA ILE A 68 -14.39 -10.48 -14.51
C ILE A 68 -12.97 -10.65 -13.97
N ALA A 69 -11.96 -10.75 -14.84
CA ALA A 69 -10.56 -10.86 -14.42
C ALA A 69 -10.13 -9.65 -13.58
N GLN A 70 -10.48 -8.43 -14.01
CA GLN A 70 -10.21 -7.21 -13.25
C GLN A 70 -10.93 -7.21 -11.90
N GLN A 71 -12.19 -7.61 -11.86
CA GLN A 71 -12.97 -7.70 -10.63
C GLN A 71 -12.32 -8.68 -9.65
N LYS A 72 -11.90 -9.87 -10.10
CA LYS A 72 -11.22 -10.85 -9.23
C LYS A 72 -9.90 -10.33 -8.66
N VAL A 73 -9.12 -9.59 -9.44
CA VAL A 73 -7.90 -8.93 -8.94
C VAL A 73 -8.26 -7.85 -7.91
N ASN A 74 -9.32 -7.08 -8.12
CA ASN A 74 -9.80 -6.07 -7.17
C ASN A 74 -10.33 -6.69 -5.87
N ASP A 75 -10.99 -7.85 -5.95
CA ASP A 75 -11.56 -8.56 -4.79
C ASP A 75 -10.51 -9.34 -3.98
N ALA A 76 -9.35 -9.65 -4.58
CA ALA A 76 -8.27 -10.35 -3.89
C ALA A 76 -7.78 -9.56 -2.67
N LYS A 77 -7.63 -10.25 -1.53
CA LYS A 77 -7.09 -9.67 -0.30
C LYS A 77 -5.59 -9.93 -0.23
N LEU A 78 -4.82 -8.89 0.10
CA LEU A 78 -3.38 -8.97 0.32
C LEU A 78 -3.11 -8.75 1.80
N GLU A 79 -2.48 -9.73 2.45
CA GLU A 79 -2.07 -9.66 3.85
C GLU A 79 -0.55 -9.76 3.92
N ILE A 80 0.10 -8.76 4.52
CA ILE A 80 1.55 -8.76 4.72
C ILE A 80 1.85 -9.38 6.08
N GLN A 81 2.62 -10.45 6.12
CA GLN A 81 3.03 -11.09 7.38
C GLN A 81 4.33 -10.50 7.93
N GLY A 82 5.23 -10.05 7.05
CA GLY A 82 6.49 -9.45 7.48
C GLY A 82 7.28 -8.89 6.31
N VAL A 83 8.09 -7.87 6.60
CA VAL A 83 8.97 -7.22 5.63
C VAL A 83 10.35 -7.08 6.25
N ASN A 84 11.40 -7.52 5.55
CA ASN A 84 12.77 -7.31 6.00
C ASN A 84 13.46 -6.34 5.04
N VAL A 85 13.99 -5.26 5.60
CA VAL A 85 14.85 -4.29 4.93
C VAL A 85 16.25 -4.46 5.49
N ILE A 86 17.07 -5.24 4.79
CA ILE A 86 18.41 -5.67 5.23
C ILE A 86 19.46 -5.26 4.20
N ASN A 87 20.75 -5.45 4.53
CA ASN A 87 21.88 -5.07 3.66
C ASN A 87 21.77 -3.62 3.15
N THR A 88 21.28 -2.75 4.03
CA THR A 88 21.02 -1.33 3.77
C THR A 88 22.30 -0.58 3.40
N LYS A 89 22.24 0.14 2.28
CA LYS A 89 23.27 1.02 1.72
C LYS A 89 22.63 2.38 1.37
N PRO A 90 23.41 3.42 1.04
CA PRO A 90 22.83 4.73 0.69
C PRO A 90 21.84 4.69 -0.47
N ASP A 91 22.16 3.92 -1.52
CA ASP A 91 21.39 3.91 -2.77
C ASP A 91 20.66 2.58 -3.02
N SER A 92 20.77 1.62 -2.10
CA SER A 92 20.15 0.30 -2.28
C SER A 92 19.80 -0.40 -0.97
N ILE A 93 18.82 -1.29 -1.05
CA ILE A 93 18.36 -2.15 0.05
C ILE A 93 18.10 -3.56 -0.48
N THR A 94 18.26 -4.59 0.35
CA THR A 94 17.65 -5.89 0.10
C THR A 94 16.28 -5.91 0.76
N LEU A 95 15.23 -6.01 -0.06
CA LEU A 95 13.85 -6.08 0.40
C LEU A 95 13.35 -7.52 0.34
N GLN A 96 12.84 -8.01 1.47
CA GLN A 96 12.13 -9.28 1.54
C GLN A 96 10.70 -9.05 2.02
N ILE A 97 9.71 -9.59 1.33
CA ILE A 97 8.30 -9.49 1.72
C ILE A 97 7.72 -10.89 1.79
N ASN A 98 7.14 -11.21 2.94
CA ASN A 98 6.29 -12.38 3.13
C ASN A 98 4.83 -11.91 3.14
N SER A 99 4.06 -12.36 2.15
CA SER A 99 2.67 -11.98 1.98
C SER A 99 1.79 -13.18 1.64
N THR A 100 0.49 -13.05 1.94
CA THR A 100 -0.53 -14.01 1.53
C THR A 100 -1.57 -13.29 0.67
N ILE A 101 -1.86 -13.86 -0.48
CA ILE A 101 -2.95 -13.45 -1.34
C ILE A 101 -4.11 -14.42 -1.12
N THR A 102 -5.27 -13.88 -0.74
CA THR A 102 -6.51 -14.64 -0.59
C THR A 102 -7.51 -14.23 -1.65
N THR A 103 -8.06 -15.21 -2.37
CA THR A 103 -9.11 -15.04 -3.38
C THR A 103 -10.32 -15.91 -3.03
N ASP A 104 -11.44 -15.77 -3.75
CA ASP A 104 -12.57 -16.70 -3.60
C ASP A 104 -12.33 -18.08 -4.25
N GLY A 105 -11.22 -18.24 -4.98
CA GLY A 105 -10.85 -19.48 -5.67
C GLY A 105 -11.81 -19.92 -6.78
N SER A 106 -12.79 -19.08 -7.15
CA SER A 106 -13.87 -19.48 -8.06
C SER A 106 -13.41 -19.56 -9.52
N ILE A 107 -12.30 -18.92 -9.85
CA ILE A 107 -11.73 -18.90 -11.21
C ILE A 107 -10.27 -19.34 -11.12
N LYS A 108 -9.97 -20.51 -11.68
CA LYS A 108 -8.58 -20.94 -11.87
C LYS A 108 -7.95 -20.08 -12.97
N ALA A 109 -6.93 -19.31 -12.63
CA ALA A 109 -6.20 -18.49 -13.58
C ALA A 109 -4.71 -18.46 -13.24
N ASN A 110 -3.87 -18.25 -14.23
CA ASN A 110 -2.46 -17.92 -14.03
C ASN A 110 -2.28 -16.42 -14.19
N ILE A 111 -1.52 -15.80 -13.30
CA ILE A 111 -1.23 -14.37 -13.29
C ILE A 111 0.25 -14.20 -13.61
N ASP A 112 0.56 -13.43 -14.64
CA ASP A 112 1.94 -13.16 -15.02
C ASP A 112 2.64 -12.33 -13.92
N GLY A 113 3.95 -12.51 -13.78
CA GLY A 113 4.77 -11.61 -12.98
C GLY A 113 4.79 -10.22 -13.63
N PHE A 114 4.99 -9.18 -12.81
CA PHE A 114 4.92 -7.80 -13.26
C PHE A 114 5.73 -6.89 -12.34
N ASP A 115 6.15 -5.75 -12.88
CA ASP A 115 6.75 -4.69 -12.06
C ASP A 115 5.67 -3.75 -11.55
N GLY A 116 5.70 -3.50 -10.25
CA GLY A 116 4.84 -2.57 -9.55
C GLY A 116 5.62 -1.43 -8.95
N VAL A 117 4.99 -0.27 -8.86
CA VAL A 117 5.49 0.89 -8.13
C VAL A 117 4.75 1.02 -6.81
N MET A 118 5.45 1.50 -5.78
CA MET A 118 4.87 1.81 -4.48
C MET A 118 4.88 3.30 -4.24
N TYR A 119 3.76 3.85 -3.76
CA TYR A 119 3.63 5.25 -3.41
C TYR A 119 2.75 5.43 -2.17
N LEU A 120 2.89 6.57 -1.49
CA LEU A 120 2.01 6.96 -0.39
C LEU A 120 0.66 7.41 -0.96
N GLU A 121 -0.45 6.74 -0.61
CA GLU A 121 -1.77 7.03 -1.21
C GLU A 121 -2.23 8.46 -0.88
N ASP A 122 -1.94 8.91 0.34
CA ASP A 122 -2.36 10.21 0.88
C ASP A 122 -1.39 11.35 0.49
N LEU A 123 -0.30 11.07 -0.24
CA LEU A 123 0.64 12.09 -0.71
C LEU A 123 0.16 12.68 -2.05
N PRO A 124 0.02 14.01 -2.17
CA PRO A 124 -0.27 14.66 -3.44
C PRO A 124 0.75 14.30 -4.51
N GLY A 125 0.27 13.98 -5.72
CA GLY A 125 1.14 13.56 -6.84
C GLY A 125 1.52 12.08 -6.83
N GLN A 126 1.34 11.36 -5.72
CA GLN A 126 1.54 9.90 -5.62
C GLN A 126 2.89 9.45 -6.21
N THR A 127 3.94 10.23 -5.95
CA THR A 127 5.29 9.97 -6.47
C THR A 127 5.77 8.60 -5.97
N PRO A 128 6.18 7.68 -6.86
CA PRO A 128 6.73 6.39 -6.48
C PRO A 128 8.01 6.50 -5.66
N PHE A 129 8.09 5.75 -4.56
CA PHE A 129 9.29 5.69 -3.72
C PHE A 129 10.10 4.39 -3.93
N LEU A 130 9.48 3.31 -4.42
CA LEU A 130 10.15 2.04 -4.73
C LEU A 130 9.48 1.31 -5.89
N ASN A 131 10.29 0.53 -6.61
CA ASN A 131 9.83 -0.41 -7.63
C ASN A 131 10.03 -1.84 -7.16
N ILE A 132 9.02 -2.70 -7.31
CA ILE A 132 9.04 -4.10 -6.90
C ILE A 132 8.68 -5.01 -8.06
N SER A 133 9.46 -6.06 -8.29
CA SER A 133 9.14 -7.11 -9.25
C SER A 133 8.36 -8.22 -8.56
N PHE A 134 7.08 -8.37 -8.92
CA PHE A 134 6.21 -9.42 -8.40
C PHE A 134 6.37 -10.70 -9.22
N PRO A 135 6.51 -11.87 -8.56
CA PRO A 135 6.60 -13.14 -9.26
C PRO A 135 5.26 -13.52 -9.90
N LYS A 136 5.29 -14.52 -10.79
CA LYS A 136 4.07 -15.14 -11.30
C LYS A 136 3.28 -15.77 -10.15
N THR A 137 1.96 -15.60 -10.18
CA THR A 137 1.03 -16.17 -9.19
C THR A 137 -0.14 -16.85 -9.92
N ASN A 138 -1.15 -17.29 -9.18
CA ASN A 138 -2.32 -17.93 -9.75
C ASN A 138 -3.63 -17.46 -9.07
N GLY A 139 -4.75 -18.11 -9.37
CA GLY A 139 -6.09 -17.80 -8.85
C GLY A 139 -6.54 -18.70 -7.69
N ASP A 140 -5.62 -19.41 -7.04
CA ASP A 140 -5.95 -20.26 -5.90
C ASP A 140 -6.40 -19.45 -4.68
N LYS A 141 -7.19 -20.11 -3.82
CA LYS A 141 -7.85 -19.48 -2.67
C LYS A 141 -6.86 -18.85 -1.69
N HIS A 142 -5.72 -19.51 -1.46
CA HIS A 142 -4.65 -19.04 -0.58
C HIS A 142 -3.32 -19.25 -1.27
N GLN A 143 -2.53 -18.19 -1.38
CA GLN A 143 -1.20 -18.24 -1.99
C GLN A 143 -0.21 -17.47 -1.14
N LEU A 144 0.88 -18.14 -0.78
CA LEU A 144 2.05 -17.50 -0.19
C LEU A 144 2.87 -16.87 -1.32
N VAL A 145 3.17 -15.59 -1.17
CA VAL A 145 4.00 -14.82 -2.09
C VAL A 145 5.18 -14.26 -1.30
N ASN A 146 6.35 -14.85 -1.56
CA ASN A 146 7.60 -14.46 -0.96
C ASN A 146 8.44 -13.74 -2.01
N ILE A 147 8.83 -12.51 -1.72
CA ILE A 147 9.67 -11.68 -2.56
C ILE A 147 11.00 -11.52 -1.83
N SER A 148 12.11 -11.64 -2.57
CA SER A 148 13.45 -11.33 -2.07
C SER A 148 14.27 -10.77 -3.22
N GLN A 149 14.61 -9.48 -3.15
CA GLN A 149 15.31 -8.79 -4.23
C GLN A 149 16.10 -7.61 -3.70
N ASP A 150 17.17 -7.27 -4.40
CA ASP A 150 17.89 -6.02 -4.21
C ASP A 150 17.21 -4.91 -4.99
N ILE A 151 16.96 -3.78 -4.33
CA ILE A 151 16.31 -2.62 -4.92
C ILE A 151 17.28 -1.45 -4.88
N THR A 152 17.48 -0.83 -6.04
CA THR A 152 18.12 0.48 -6.16
C THR A 152 17.06 1.56 -5.93
N ILE A 153 17.37 2.52 -5.07
CA ILE A 153 16.50 3.66 -4.77
C ILE A 153 16.57 4.63 -5.95
N GLY A 154 15.46 4.76 -6.69
CA GLY A 154 15.40 5.63 -7.87
C GLY A 154 15.13 7.09 -7.52
N ASP A 155 14.18 7.33 -6.61
CA ASP A 155 13.79 8.66 -6.14
C ASP A 155 14.05 8.75 -4.62
N HIS A 156 15.18 9.36 -4.27
CA HIS A 156 15.58 9.51 -2.87
C HIS A 156 14.64 10.43 -2.09
N ASP A 157 14.08 11.47 -2.70
CA ASP A 157 13.20 12.41 -2.01
C ASP A 157 11.87 11.74 -1.65
N ALA A 158 11.30 10.97 -2.58
CA ALA A 158 10.11 10.18 -2.34
C ALA A 158 10.37 9.08 -1.29
N PHE A 159 11.52 8.42 -1.35
CA PHE A 159 11.91 7.41 -0.37
C PHE A 159 12.15 7.99 1.03
N ASN A 160 12.80 9.14 1.14
CA ASN A 160 13.00 9.83 2.42
C ASN A 160 11.66 10.30 2.99
N THR A 161 10.76 10.84 2.16
CA THR A 161 9.39 11.21 2.56
C THR A 161 8.63 10.02 3.13
N PHE A 162 8.72 8.86 2.47
CA PHE A 162 8.17 7.61 2.98
C PHE A 162 8.74 7.25 4.36
N ASN A 163 10.05 7.30 4.54
CA ASN A 163 10.70 6.97 5.81
C ASN A 163 10.32 7.94 6.95
N ILE A 164 10.15 9.24 6.65
CA ILE A 164 9.63 10.24 7.59
C ILE A 164 8.23 9.86 8.08
N TRP A 165 7.31 9.54 7.16
CA TRP A 165 5.94 9.17 7.51
C TRP A 165 5.89 7.82 8.23
N PHE A 166 6.71 6.86 7.80
CA PHE A 166 6.81 5.54 8.41
C PHE A 166 7.32 5.60 9.85
N ALA A 167 8.32 6.44 10.13
CA ALA A 167 8.84 6.63 11.48
C ALA A 167 7.83 7.33 12.41
N ALA A 168 7.11 8.33 11.90
CA ALA A 168 6.25 9.19 12.71
C ALA A 168 4.88 8.60 13.02
N ASN A 169 4.25 7.92 12.05
CA ASN A 169 2.83 7.59 12.14
C ASN A 169 2.59 6.19 12.72
N GLU A 170 1.43 6.02 13.37
CA GLU A 170 0.92 4.70 13.77
C GLU A 170 0.57 3.84 12.56
N THR A 171 -0.09 4.45 11.58
CA THR A 171 -0.43 3.80 10.31
C THR A 171 -0.26 4.77 9.14
N LEU A 172 -0.09 4.21 7.94
CA LEU A 172 0.05 4.94 6.69
C LEU A 172 -0.52 4.09 5.55
N ASN A 173 -1.16 4.73 4.57
CA ASN A 173 -1.70 4.04 3.40
C ASN A 173 -0.65 4.00 2.29
N VAL A 174 -0.19 2.79 1.96
CA VAL A 174 0.75 2.56 0.86
C VAL A 174 0.03 1.83 -0.25
N THR A 175 0.14 2.34 -1.47
CA THR A 175 -0.43 1.70 -2.65
C THR A 175 0.64 1.07 -3.51
N VAL A 176 0.40 -0.18 -3.88
CA VAL A 176 1.11 -0.88 -4.94
C VAL A 176 0.30 -0.77 -6.22
N TYR A 177 0.91 -0.26 -7.29
CA TYR A 177 0.30 -0.13 -8.61
C TYR A 177 1.16 -0.80 -9.68
N GLY A 178 0.55 -1.63 -10.53
CA GLY A 178 1.21 -2.27 -11.66
C GLY A 178 0.22 -2.80 -12.68
N ARG A 179 0.71 -3.25 -13.84
CA ARG A 179 -0.10 -3.90 -14.88
C ARG A 179 0.41 -5.31 -15.09
N THR A 180 -0.51 -6.27 -15.09
CA THR A 180 -0.19 -7.67 -15.33
C THR A 180 -1.17 -8.27 -16.34
N LYS A 181 -0.99 -9.54 -16.68
CA LYS A 181 -1.86 -10.32 -17.56
C LYS A 181 -2.35 -11.55 -16.82
N VAL A 182 -3.65 -11.80 -16.91
CA VAL A 182 -4.32 -12.96 -16.33
C VAL A 182 -4.72 -13.90 -17.46
N LYS A 183 -4.43 -15.19 -17.29
CA LYS A 183 -4.87 -16.26 -18.18
C LYS A 183 -5.86 -17.17 -17.44
N PRO A 184 -7.18 -17.00 -17.63
CA PRO A 184 -8.17 -17.93 -17.12
C PRO A 184 -7.96 -19.33 -17.71
N SER A 185 -8.19 -20.35 -16.90
CA SER A 185 -8.12 -21.74 -17.34
C SER A 185 -9.20 -22.03 -18.38
N GLY A 186 -8.87 -22.78 -19.43
CA GLY A 186 -9.77 -23.05 -20.55
C GLY A 186 -9.75 -21.99 -21.67
N LEU A 187 -9.04 -20.87 -21.48
CA LEU A 187 -8.81 -19.88 -22.54
C LEU A 187 -7.34 -19.88 -22.97
N SER A 188 -7.09 -19.73 -24.27
CA SER A 188 -5.72 -19.59 -24.82
C SER A 188 -5.17 -18.18 -24.63
N THR A 189 -6.05 -17.18 -24.59
CA THR A 189 -5.73 -15.75 -24.53
C THR A 189 -5.47 -15.26 -23.10
N LYS A 190 -4.52 -14.32 -22.97
CA LYS A 190 -4.29 -13.57 -21.74
C LYS A 190 -4.97 -12.20 -21.80
N PHE A 191 -5.48 -11.74 -20.68
CA PHE A 191 -6.18 -10.46 -20.56
C PHE A 191 -5.40 -9.52 -19.66
N GLY A 192 -5.20 -8.29 -20.10
CA GLY A 192 -4.54 -7.26 -19.30
C GLY A 192 -5.42 -6.85 -18.12
N VAL A 193 -4.82 -6.72 -16.95
CA VAL A 193 -5.47 -6.23 -15.73
C VAL A 193 -4.54 -5.26 -15.01
N THR A 194 -5.15 -4.34 -14.28
CA THR A 194 -4.44 -3.41 -13.39
C THR A 194 -4.43 -4.00 -11.98
N PHE A 195 -3.26 -4.13 -11.40
CA PHE A 195 -3.08 -4.41 -9.97
C PHE A 195 -2.95 -3.07 -9.25
N LYS A 196 -3.97 -2.68 -8.48
CA LYS A 196 -3.91 -1.53 -7.57
C LYS A 196 -4.40 -1.97 -6.20
N LYS A 197 -3.51 -1.95 -5.20
CA LYS A 197 -3.84 -2.33 -3.82
C LYS A 197 -3.28 -1.32 -2.84
N THR A 198 -4.18 -0.71 -2.08
CA THR A 198 -3.83 0.16 -0.96
C THR A 198 -3.86 -0.65 0.32
N ILE A 199 -2.76 -0.62 1.05
CA ILE A 199 -2.57 -1.34 2.31
C ILE A 199 -2.47 -0.28 3.42
N ASN A 200 -3.30 -0.42 4.45
CA ASN A 200 -3.11 0.31 5.69
C ASN A 200 -1.98 -0.38 6.48
N MET A 201 -0.79 0.18 6.39
CA MET A 201 0.43 -0.36 6.97
C MET A 201 0.69 0.24 8.35
N LYS A 202 1.22 -0.55 9.29
CA LYS A 202 1.68 -0.04 10.59
C LYS A 202 3.06 0.61 10.46
N GLY A 203 3.20 1.83 10.94
CA GLY A 203 4.48 2.53 11.08
C GLY A 203 5.16 2.24 12.42
N LEU A 204 6.18 3.02 12.75
CA LEU A 204 6.97 2.87 13.98
C LEU A 204 6.37 3.64 15.18
N ASN A 205 5.38 4.51 14.94
CA ASN A 205 4.73 5.32 15.98
C ASN A 205 5.72 6.06 16.90
N LEU A 206 6.77 6.67 16.33
CA LEU A 206 7.83 7.34 17.10
C LEU A 206 8.41 6.48 18.23
N PHE A 207 8.44 5.16 18.06
CA PHE A 207 8.88 4.20 19.08
C PHE A 207 8.15 4.37 20.43
N ASN A 208 6.89 4.80 20.38
CA ASN A 208 6.11 5.05 21.59
C ASN A 208 6.13 3.83 22.53
N GLY A 209 6.51 4.08 23.78
CA GLY A 209 6.75 3.04 24.78
C GLY A 209 8.22 2.71 25.01
N THR A 210 9.17 3.43 24.39
CA THR A 210 10.59 3.29 24.72
C THR A 210 10.85 3.50 26.20
N THR A 211 11.58 2.56 26.81
CA THR A 211 12.05 2.67 28.19
C THR A 211 13.57 2.53 28.27
N VAL A 212 14.15 3.02 29.37
CA VAL A 212 15.58 2.92 29.63
C VAL A 212 15.79 2.35 31.02
N ASP A 213 16.53 1.25 31.09
CA ASP A 213 16.83 0.51 32.31
C ASP A 213 18.34 0.40 32.56
N GLY A 214 18.70 0.20 33.83
CA GLY A 214 20.09 -0.10 34.21
C GLY A 214 21.07 1.04 33.95
N GLY A 215 20.61 2.30 33.98
CA GLY A 215 21.45 3.48 33.76
C GLY A 215 22.61 3.57 34.76
N LYS A 216 23.81 3.82 34.24
CA LYS A 216 25.05 4.01 35.00
C LYS A 216 25.76 5.27 34.57
N ILE A 217 26.08 6.14 35.53
CA ILE A 217 26.79 7.40 35.33
C ILE A 217 28.27 7.23 35.70
N ASN A 218 29.16 7.77 34.87
CA ASN A 218 30.57 7.95 35.19
C ASN A 218 30.90 9.44 35.23
N ILE A 219 31.18 10.00 36.41
CA ILE A 219 31.49 11.43 36.63
C ILE A 219 32.93 11.82 36.25
N SER A 220 33.79 10.85 35.91
CA SER A 220 35.17 11.10 35.50
C SER A 220 35.53 10.19 34.33
N PRO A 221 34.82 10.33 33.18
CA PRO A 221 35.12 9.55 31.99
C PRO A 221 36.51 9.93 31.47
N LYS A 222 37.28 8.95 31.01
CA LYS A 222 38.50 9.24 30.24
C LYS A 222 38.10 9.92 28.93
N LYS A 223 38.99 10.74 28.37
CA LYS A 223 38.75 11.42 27.08
C LYS A 223 38.31 10.39 26.02
N GLY A 224 37.18 10.65 25.36
CA GLY A 224 36.61 9.77 24.33
C GLY A 224 35.79 8.59 24.84
N GLN A 225 35.65 8.40 26.16
CA GLN A 225 34.75 7.38 26.73
C GLN A 225 33.38 7.96 27.09
N PRO A 226 32.29 7.19 26.91
CA PRO A 226 30.96 7.62 27.31
C PRO A 226 30.86 7.80 28.82
N ASN A 227 30.11 8.81 29.24
CA ASN A 227 29.86 9.11 30.64
C ASN A 227 28.50 8.59 31.14
N PHE A 228 27.72 7.98 30.24
CA PHE A 228 26.48 7.30 30.54
C PHE A 228 26.37 5.99 29.73
N LYS A 229 25.86 4.94 30.37
CA LYS A 229 25.54 3.66 29.73
C LYS A 229 24.22 3.13 30.29
N ALA A 230 23.40 2.53 29.45
CA ALA A 230 22.15 1.89 29.85
C ALA A 230 21.72 0.83 28.82
N THR A 231 20.57 0.20 29.07
CA THR A 231 19.86 -0.61 28.07
C THR A 231 18.54 0.09 27.74
N ALA A 232 18.29 0.36 26.46
CA ALA A 232 17.00 0.84 25.99
C ALA A 232 16.16 -0.36 25.53
N ASP A 233 14.85 -0.34 25.82
CA ASP A 233 13.87 -1.21 25.19
C ASP A 233 13.08 -0.39 24.18
N ILE A 234 13.28 -0.66 22.89
CA ILE A 234 12.70 0.11 21.78
C ILE A 234 11.57 -0.70 21.16
N PRO A 235 10.31 -0.27 21.28
CA PRO A 235 9.19 -0.91 20.62
C PRO A 235 9.22 -0.69 19.11
N ASN A 236 8.91 -1.75 18.37
CA ASN A 236 8.60 -1.69 16.96
C ASN A 236 7.18 -2.21 16.75
N ALA A 237 6.24 -1.27 16.57
CA ALA A 237 4.82 -1.57 16.37
C ALA A 237 4.51 -2.13 14.97
N SER A 238 5.47 -2.06 14.04
CA SER A 238 5.34 -2.52 12.66
C SER A 238 5.69 -4.00 12.52
N TYR A 239 5.43 -4.56 11.34
CA TYR A 239 5.89 -5.89 10.93
C TYR A 239 7.22 -5.84 10.15
N PHE A 240 7.95 -4.72 10.23
CA PHE A 240 9.23 -4.55 9.54
C PHE A 240 10.41 -4.94 10.42
N THR A 241 11.34 -5.67 9.84
CA THR A 241 12.73 -5.78 10.33
C THR A 241 13.57 -4.76 9.59
N LEU A 242 14.27 -3.87 10.30
CA LEU A 242 15.06 -2.78 9.75
C LEU A 242 16.51 -2.85 10.23
N ASP A 243 17.42 -3.00 9.30
CA ASP A 243 18.86 -2.97 9.54
C ASP A 243 19.38 -1.52 9.48
N ILE A 244 19.31 -0.79 10.60
CA ILE A 244 19.56 0.66 10.67
C ILE A 244 21.06 0.99 10.78
N GLY A 245 21.84 0.14 11.45
CA GLY A 245 23.26 0.38 11.70
C GLY A 245 23.51 1.26 12.94
N ASN A 246 24.56 2.07 12.94
CA ASN A 246 24.90 2.91 14.08
C ASN A 246 24.02 4.17 14.10
N ALA A 247 23.07 4.25 15.03
CA ALA A 247 22.19 5.39 15.20
C ALA A 247 22.71 6.32 16.29
N THR A 248 22.76 7.62 16.02
CA THR A 248 23.12 8.67 16.98
C THR A 248 21.98 9.66 17.11
N PHE A 249 21.68 10.05 18.34
CA PHE A 249 20.64 10.98 18.70
C PHE A 249 21.22 12.12 19.51
N THR A 250 20.82 13.35 19.17
CA THR A 250 21.03 14.52 20.03
C THR A 250 19.90 14.56 21.06
N ASN A 251 20.25 14.73 22.33
CA ASN A 251 19.33 14.65 23.45
C ASN A 251 19.09 16.04 24.04
N PHE A 252 17.85 16.29 24.47
CA PHE A 252 17.44 17.58 25.02
C PHE A 252 16.63 17.41 26.30
N ILE A 253 16.86 18.29 27.26
CA ILE A 253 15.99 18.51 28.41
C ILE A 253 15.48 19.95 28.32
N ASP A 254 14.16 20.15 28.32
CA ASP A 254 13.54 21.48 28.21
C ASP A 254 14.11 22.34 27.05
N ASN A 255 14.43 21.68 25.93
CA ASN A 255 15.06 22.24 24.72
C ASN A 255 16.54 22.64 24.84
N THR A 256 17.18 22.42 26.00
CA THR A 256 18.63 22.52 26.15
C THR A 256 19.28 21.23 25.68
N ASN A 257 20.23 21.33 24.74
CA ASN A 257 21.02 20.20 24.29
C ASN A 257 21.90 19.70 25.45
N ILE A 258 21.73 18.43 25.80
CA ILE A 258 22.48 17.76 26.87
C ILE A 258 23.48 16.75 26.34
N GLY A 259 23.70 16.65 25.03
CA GLY A 259 24.71 15.79 24.41
C GLY A 259 24.14 14.66 23.57
N ASN A 260 25.01 13.73 23.16
CA ASN A 260 24.70 12.70 22.16
C ASN A 260 24.64 11.31 22.77
N LEU A 261 23.67 10.53 22.29
CA LEU A 261 23.46 9.12 22.59
C LEU A 261 23.71 8.31 21.31
N THR A 262 24.34 7.15 21.45
CA THR A 262 24.65 6.25 20.35
C THR A 262 24.15 4.84 20.66
N ILE A 263 23.52 4.24 19.64
CA ILE A 263 23.08 2.85 19.60
C ILE A 263 23.89 2.15 18.49
N PRO A 264 24.84 1.28 18.84
CA PRO A 264 25.64 0.58 17.84
C PRO A 264 24.83 -0.55 17.19
N ASN A 265 25.01 -0.73 15.87
CA ASN A 265 24.47 -1.85 15.09
C ASN A 265 22.98 -2.15 15.36
N LEU A 266 22.15 -1.11 15.36
CA LEU A 266 20.72 -1.21 15.59
C LEU A 266 20.06 -2.02 14.47
N LEU A 267 19.60 -3.21 14.82
CA LEU A 267 18.67 -4.02 14.05
C LEU A 267 17.33 -3.99 14.79
N LEU A 268 16.33 -3.36 14.18
CA LEU A 268 15.00 -3.26 14.76
C LEU A 268 14.14 -4.39 14.22
N VAL A 269 13.69 -5.31 15.07
CA VAL A 269 12.75 -6.39 14.72
C VAL A 269 11.36 -6.08 15.27
N PRO A 270 10.26 -6.68 14.75
CA PRO A 270 8.92 -6.49 15.30
C PRO A 270 8.84 -6.80 16.80
N GLY A 271 8.18 -5.95 17.58
CA GLY A 271 8.03 -6.11 19.03
C GLY A 271 9.08 -5.36 19.86
N SER A 272 9.55 -5.95 20.96
CA SER A 272 10.48 -5.32 21.92
C SER A 272 11.94 -5.57 21.53
N ASN A 273 12.74 -4.51 21.53
CA ASN A 273 14.16 -4.54 21.15
C ASN A 273 15.02 -4.00 22.29
N LYS A 274 15.64 -4.89 23.08
CA LYS A 274 16.57 -4.49 24.14
C LYS A 274 17.98 -4.28 23.59
N VAL A 275 18.41 -3.03 23.53
CA VAL A 275 19.69 -2.63 22.91
C VAL A 275 20.57 -1.85 23.89
N PRO A 276 21.90 -2.05 23.86
CA PRO A 276 22.81 -1.26 24.67
C PRO A 276 22.91 0.16 24.11
N ILE A 277 22.84 1.14 24.99
CA ILE A 277 23.01 2.56 24.65
C ILE A 277 24.16 3.17 25.43
N THR A 278 24.86 4.11 24.79
CA THR A 278 25.92 4.89 25.41
C THR A 278 25.73 6.35 25.10
N ALA A 279 26.09 7.25 26.02
CA ALA A 279 25.97 8.68 25.78
C ALA A 279 27.15 9.47 26.36
N ASN A 280 27.36 10.64 25.76
CA ASN A 280 28.23 11.70 26.25
C ASN A 280 27.32 12.88 26.59
N LEU A 281 26.96 12.99 27.86
CA LEU A 281 26.00 13.99 28.34
C LEU A 281 26.67 15.14 29.08
N ASP A 282 26.11 16.35 29.01
CA ASP A 282 26.47 17.45 29.91
C ASP A 282 25.92 17.16 31.31
N GLN A 283 26.79 16.65 32.18
CA GLN A 283 26.44 16.24 33.53
C GLN A 283 25.98 17.40 34.41
N ILE A 284 26.48 18.62 34.16
CA ILE A 284 26.08 19.81 34.92
C ILE A 284 24.66 20.18 34.53
N SER A 285 24.37 20.25 33.23
CA SER A 285 23.03 20.55 32.73
C SER A 285 22.00 19.51 33.19
N VAL A 286 22.35 18.22 33.16
CA VAL A 286 21.47 17.14 33.66
C VAL A 286 21.24 17.27 35.18
N LEU A 287 22.28 17.53 35.97
CA LEU A 287 22.17 17.71 37.42
C LEU A 287 21.30 18.92 37.78
N GLN A 288 21.52 20.06 37.11
CA GLN A 288 20.72 21.27 37.31
C GLN A 288 19.25 21.04 36.96
N ALA A 289 18.98 20.35 35.84
CA ALA A 289 17.62 20.04 35.43
C ALA A 289 16.92 19.17 36.47
N VAL A 290 17.54 18.09 36.95
CA VAL A 290 16.91 17.19 37.91
C VAL A 290 16.73 17.82 39.29
N GLN A 291 17.59 18.78 39.67
CA GLN A 291 17.44 19.58 40.89
C GLN A 291 16.43 20.73 40.76
N SER A 292 15.92 21.03 39.56
CA SER A 292 14.94 22.09 39.38
C SER A 292 13.62 21.77 40.11
N ALA A 293 12.89 22.80 40.52
CA ALA A 293 11.59 22.64 41.18
C ALA A 293 10.58 21.81 40.37
N LYS A 294 10.77 21.72 39.05
CA LYS A 294 9.95 20.95 38.11
C LYS A 294 10.14 19.44 38.25
N TYR A 295 11.37 18.99 38.49
CA TYR A 295 11.73 17.56 38.43
C TYR A 295 12.24 16.99 39.76
N CYS A 296 12.69 17.83 40.70
CA CYS A 296 13.36 17.37 41.93
C CYS A 296 12.50 16.49 42.84
N LYS A 297 11.17 16.54 42.72
CA LYS A 297 10.23 15.72 43.50
C LYS A 297 10.15 14.29 43.00
N THR A 298 10.14 14.09 41.68
CA THR A 298 9.99 12.76 41.06
C THR A 298 11.32 12.17 40.63
N GLY A 299 12.31 13.01 40.30
CA GLY A 299 13.56 12.59 39.64
C GLY A 299 13.36 12.17 38.18
N ILE A 300 12.13 12.22 37.66
CA ILE A 300 11.77 11.78 36.31
C ILE A 300 11.79 12.98 35.37
N ILE A 301 12.60 12.90 34.31
CA ILE A 301 12.73 13.94 33.29
C ILE A 301 12.30 13.38 31.92
N PRO A 302 11.43 14.08 31.18
CA PRO A 302 11.18 13.77 29.78
C PRO A 302 12.37 14.22 28.92
N VAL A 303 13.18 13.27 28.48
CA VAL A 303 14.31 13.52 27.58
C VAL A 303 13.81 13.43 26.14
N LYS A 304 14.04 14.48 25.36
CA LYS A 304 13.73 14.47 23.92
C LYS A 304 14.94 13.99 23.14
N LEU A 305 14.74 13.07 22.20
CA LEU A 305 15.77 12.54 21.32
C LEU A 305 15.44 12.94 19.89
N ARG A 306 16.47 13.40 19.16
CA ARG A 306 16.38 13.70 17.73
C ARG A 306 17.52 13.02 17.00
N GLY A 307 17.21 12.23 15.97
CA GLY A 307 18.23 11.60 15.13
C GLY A 307 19.21 12.64 14.57
N SER A 308 20.50 12.35 14.65
CA SER A 308 21.57 13.25 14.20
C SER A 308 22.61 12.57 13.31
N ALA A 309 22.73 11.24 13.37
CA ALA A 309 23.47 10.47 12.38
C ALA A 309 22.96 9.01 12.32
N VAL A 310 22.97 8.43 11.13
CA VAL A 310 22.81 6.99 10.91
C VAL A 310 23.91 6.53 9.98
N VAL A 311 24.81 5.68 10.47
CA VAL A 311 25.99 5.25 9.72
C VAL A 311 26.09 3.74 9.71
N LYS A 312 26.34 3.18 8.54
CA LYS A 312 26.62 1.76 8.36
C LYS A 312 27.78 1.58 7.38
N ASP A 313 28.74 0.73 7.76
CA ASP A 313 29.94 0.48 6.96
C ASP A 313 30.66 1.75 6.48
N GLY A 314 30.68 2.79 7.34
CA GLY A 314 31.29 4.09 7.06
C GLY A 314 30.45 5.03 6.18
N GLN A 315 29.25 4.64 5.77
CA GLN A 315 28.37 5.42 4.89
C GLN A 315 27.12 5.89 5.63
N THR A 316 26.67 7.12 5.33
CA THR A 316 25.44 7.68 5.89
C THR A 316 24.21 7.08 5.20
N LEU A 317 23.26 6.58 5.99
CA LEU A 317 21.97 6.13 5.50
C LEU A 317 20.93 7.25 5.64
N GLN A 318 20.86 8.13 4.64
CA GLN A 318 20.08 9.37 4.73
C GLN A 318 18.59 9.13 5.00
N TYR A 319 17.98 8.12 4.38
CA TYR A 319 16.56 7.81 4.55
C TYR A 319 16.19 7.44 6.00
N PHE A 320 17.05 6.71 6.71
CA PHE A 320 16.85 6.45 8.13
C PHE A 320 17.09 7.70 8.97
N LEU A 321 18.13 8.48 8.65
CA LEU A 321 18.41 9.73 9.35
C LEU A 321 17.24 10.72 9.23
N ASP A 322 16.67 10.89 8.04
CA ASP A 322 15.51 11.76 7.82
C ASP A 322 14.30 11.28 8.62
N GLY A 323 14.03 9.97 8.62
CA GLY A 323 12.99 9.37 9.46
C GLY A 323 13.17 9.66 10.96
N LEU A 324 14.38 9.45 11.48
CA LEU A 324 14.69 9.62 12.90
C LEU A 324 14.87 11.08 13.34
N SER A 325 15.11 12.00 12.41
CA SER A 325 15.40 13.42 12.70
C SER A 325 14.22 14.36 12.47
N ALA A 326 13.17 13.91 11.76
CA ALA A 326 12.00 14.71 11.44
C ALA A 326 11.16 15.08 12.68
N ASN A 327 11.09 14.17 13.66
CA ASN A 327 10.31 14.35 14.88
C ASN A 327 11.13 13.97 16.11
N ASN A 328 10.83 14.61 17.25
CA ASN A 328 11.48 14.27 18.51
C ASN A 328 10.73 13.12 19.18
N GLU A 329 11.44 12.05 19.51
CA GLU A 329 10.97 11.04 20.47
C GLU A 329 11.11 11.62 21.88
N THR A 330 10.16 11.33 22.78
CA THR A 330 10.25 11.75 24.19
C THR A 330 10.22 10.53 25.10
N VAL A 331 11.30 10.33 25.85
CA VAL A 331 11.46 9.19 26.76
C VAL A 331 11.51 9.68 28.21
N PRO A 332 10.59 9.26 29.09
CA PRO A 332 10.67 9.57 30.51
C PRO A 332 11.80 8.78 31.16
N MET A 333 12.80 9.48 31.71
CA MET A 333 13.95 8.87 32.37
C MET A 333 13.95 9.18 33.86
N ASP A 334 14.04 8.16 34.71
CA ASP A 334 14.21 8.31 36.15
C ASP A 334 15.68 8.61 36.50
N ILE A 335 16.09 9.85 36.22
CA ILE A 335 17.44 10.35 36.49
C ILE A 335 17.75 10.31 38.00
N GLY A 336 16.74 10.51 38.86
CA GLY A 336 16.90 10.42 40.31
C GLY A 336 17.35 9.06 40.79
N SER A 337 16.67 8.00 40.36
CA SER A 337 17.07 6.63 40.67
C SER A 337 18.42 6.28 40.04
N ILE A 338 18.70 6.73 38.82
CA ILE A 338 20.00 6.51 38.16
C ILE A 338 21.15 7.14 38.97
N ILE A 339 20.99 8.38 39.43
CA ILE A 339 21.99 9.08 40.27
C ILE A 339 22.17 8.35 41.60
N LYS A 340 21.07 7.99 42.27
CA LYS A 340 21.12 7.24 43.54
C LYS A 340 21.86 5.92 43.40
N ASN A 341 21.56 5.16 42.36
CA ASN A 341 22.15 3.85 42.13
C ASN A 341 23.61 3.93 41.66
N SER A 342 23.97 4.98 40.90
CA SER A 342 25.33 5.14 40.38
C SER A 342 26.29 5.77 41.38
N LEU A 343 25.81 6.75 42.17
CA LEU A 343 26.64 7.64 42.97
C LEU A 343 26.33 7.57 44.48
N GLY A 344 25.29 6.84 44.89
CA GLY A 344 24.90 6.71 46.31
C GLY A 344 24.30 8.00 46.91
N THR A 345 23.92 8.98 46.09
CA THR A 345 23.41 10.29 46.52
C THR A 345 21.98 10.52 46.06
N THR A 346 21.19 11.23 46.87
CA THR A 346 19.81 11.61 46.55
C THR A 346 19.73 13.05 46.09
N ILE A 347 18.80 13.32 45.18
CA ILE A 347 18.54 14.67 44.68
C ILE A 347 17.77 15.46 45.75
N SER A 348 18.20 16.68 46.02
CA SER A 348 17.49 17.64 46.86
C SER A 348 16.77 18.68 46.00
N CYS A 349 15.53 19.02 46.37
CA CYS A 349 14.85 20.18 45.82
C CYS A 349 15.51 21.49 46.31
N PRO A 350 15.44 22.58 45.52
CA PRO A 350 15.85 23.89 45.99
C PRO A 350 14.96 24.26 47.18
N LYS A 351 15.54 24.87 48.22
CA LYS A 351 14.74 25.43 49.31
C LYS A 351 13.86 26.51 48.69
N SER A 352 12.55 26.45 48.93
CA SER A 352 11.63 27.53 48.54
C SER A 352 12.09 28.80 49.24
N SER A 353 12.55 29.79 48.45
CA SER A 353 12.82 31.13 48.93
C SER A 353 11.53 31.84 49.32
#